data_AF-A0A1I3FXH5-F1
#
_entry.id   AF-A0A1I3FXH5-F1
#
_cell.length_a   1.000
_cell.length_b   1.000
_cell.length_c   1.000
_cell.angle_alpha   90.00
_cell.angle_beta   90.00
_cell.angle_gamma   90.00
#
_symmetry.space_group_name_H-M   'P 1'
#
loop_
_entity.id
_entity.type
_entity.pdbx_description
1 polymer ?
#
loop_
_entity_poly.entity_id
_entity_poly.type
_entity_poly.pdbx_seq_one_letter_code
_entity_poly.pdbx_strand_id
1 'polypeptide(L)'
;MRKEARYILGLGACSLWLFLAAPVSAKTVVHTDPGTATIRLAATQAEAQPVSKPAPTGWFWLSSDDNYSKYIDYQSVVTMPRRSKAGEAAYETDVQAWTKTEYSYEGAKETLTAYGLLDKIGDPGKLAYSTALLSINPQTRQVWYMEEHFHDKTGAVIWSHANDAAYRNNDAKGKEINSQAFDAAFYQAAIDRAFPGAGETARAEAKDRWYDIFTKQTPDGIRYTIAADTTTMRMEKNNLIFWSWQETKDTDGKVVDVKFLKMAMNLPEATLLVINGTHWAPQTGWQSLENELDGHYRMIPPTSDEYQMVTALRDYAKQYDTWVNRYYRLYAPKK
;
A
#
# COMPACT_ATOMS: atom_id res chain seq x y z
N MET A 1 -37.09 45.14 12.91
CA MET A 1 -36.41 45.48 14.19
C MET A 1 -35.57 44.27 14.59
N ARG A 2 -34.24 44.43 14.75
CA ARG A 2 -33.50 44.58 16.04
C ARG A 2 -33.54 43.29 16.91
N LYS A 3 -32.41 42.56 17.09
CA LYS A 3 -31.25 42.82 18.02
C LYS A 3 -31.62 42.39 19.47
N GLU A 4 -30.84 41.67 20.31
CA GLU A 4 -29.45 41.11 20.34
C GLU A 4 -29.49 39.74 21.08
N ALA A 5 -28.59 38.76 21.00
CA ALA A 5 -27.12 38.64 21.08
C ALA A 5 -26.47 38.82 22.49
N ARG A 6 -25.80 37.76 22.97
CA ARG A 6 -24.70 37.67 23.98
C ARG A 6 -24.26 36.19 24.07
N TYR A 7 -23.06 35.76 23.67
CA TYR A 7 -21.71 36.02 24.19
C TYR A 7 -21.39 35.41 25.56
N ILE A 8 -20.52 34.39 25.57
CA ILE A 8 -19.31 34.35 26.40
C ILE A 8 -18.14 33.95 25.47
N LEU A 9 -17.00 34.62 25.59
CA LEU A 9 -15.73 34.25 24.95
C LEU A 9 -14.84 33.49 25.94
N GLY A 10 -14.07 32.52 25.46
CA GLY A 10 -12.93 31.94 26.17
C GLY A 10 -11.67 32.04 25.32
N LEU A 11 -10.93 33.16 25.43
CA LEU A 11 -9.62 33.33 24.78
C LEU A 11 -8.54 32.62 25.61
N GLY A 12 -7.71 31.79 24.96
CA GLY A 12 -6.79 30.88 25.65
C GLY A 12 -5.51 30.54 24.89
N ALA A 13 -4.72 31.57 24.54
CA ALA A 13 -3.29 31.55 24.15
C ALA A 13 -2.83 30.67 22.96
N CYS A 14 -1.92 31.23 22.17
CA CYS A 14 -1.29 30.59 21.02
C CYS A 14 -0.35 29.43 21.39
N SER A 15 -0.32 28.40 20.55
CA SER A 15 0.94 27.77 20.12
C SER A 15 0.89 27.50 18.62
N LEU A 16 1.95 27.86 17.90
CA LEU A 16 2.01 27.91 16.44
C LEU A 16 3.11 26.97 15.95
N TRP A 17 2.76 25.88 15.27
CA TRP A 17 3.69 25.01 14.55
C TRP A 17 3.11 24.57 13.19
N LEU A 18 4.01 24.31 12.25
CA LEU A 18 3.71 24.29 10.81
C LEU A 18 3.25 22.92 10.28
N PHE A 19 2.47 22.97 9.19
CA PHE A 19 2.35 21.86 8.23
C PHE A 19 3.65 21.67 7.45
N LEU A 20 3.96 20.42 7.08
CA LEU A 20 4.78 20.06 5.91
C LEU A 20 4.39 18.65 5.43
N ALA A 21 4.59 18.35 4.15
CA ALA A 21 4.13 17.11 3.51
C ALA A 21 4.91 16.78 2.21
N ALA A 22 4.86 15.49 1.82
CA ALA A 22 5.38 14.90 0.55
C ALA A 22 6.93 14.86 0.41
N PRO A 23 7.52 14.17 -0.60
CA PRO A 23 7.00 13.19 -1.59
C PRO A 23 7.82 11.86 -1.64
N VAL A 24 7.92 11.17 -2.79
CA VAL A 24 8.38 9.76 -2.97
C VAL A 24 9.32 9.56 -4.19
N SER A 25 10.21 8.55 -4.12
CA SER A 25 10.90 7.77 -5.19
C SER A 25 12.20 8.25 -5.91
N ALA A 26 13.19 7.32 -5.97
CA ALA A 26 13.83 6.65 -7.14
C ALA A 26 14.33 7.42 -8.41
N LYS A 27 15.40 7.04 -9.17
CA LYS A 27 16.48 5.99 -9.08
C LYS A 27 17.60 6.10 -10.20
N THR A 28 18.88 5.78 -9.86
CA THR A 28 19.94 5.05 -10.68
C THR A 28 20.42 5.72 -12.02
N VAL A 29 21.44 5.37 -12.85
CA VAL A 29 22.43 4.24 -13.02
C VAL A 29 23.93 4.72 -13.00
N VAL A 30 24.92 4.58 -13.93
CA VAL A 30 25.10 4.13 -15.35
C VAL A 30 26.57 3.65 -15.67
N HIS A 31 26.79 2.35 -15.99
CA HIS A 31 27.94 1.74 -16.75
C HIS A 31 29.44 2.00 -16.34
N THR A 32 30.51 1.41 -16.90
CA THR A 32 30.82 0.63 -18.15
C THR A 32 31.70 -0.63 -17.94
N ASP A 33 31.93 -1.41 -19.01
CA ASP A 33 32.80 -2.61 -19.13
C ASP A 33 33.47 -2.67 -20.53
N PRO A 34 34.71 -3.19 -20.71
CA PRO A 34 35.26 -3.44 -22.06
C PRO A 34 36.14 -4.71 -22.27
N GLY A 35 35.75 -5.56 -23.23
CA GLY A 35 36.64 -6.48 -23.98
C GLY A 35 36.42 -7.99 -23.70
N THR A 36 36.41 -8.90 -24.67
CA THR A 36 36.89 -8.87 -26.07
C THR A 36 35.91 -9.54 -27.06
N ALA A 37 36.08 -9.28 -28.37
CA ALA A 37 35.09 -9.59 -29.40
C ALA A 37 35.34 -10.90 -30.21
N THR A 38 34.28 -11.44 -30.81
CA THR A 38 34.35 -12.03 -32.16
C THR A 38 32.97 -12.00 -32.84
N ILE A 39 32.92 -11.72 -34.14
CA ILE A 39 31.68 -11.65 -34.93
C ILE A 39 31.52 -12.93 -35.75
N ARG A 40 30.31 -13.52 -35.74
CA ARG A 40 29.86 -14.49 -36.76
C ARG A 40 28.42 -14.19 -37.15
N LEU A 41 28.19 -13.92 -38.44
CA LEU A 41 26.86 -13.78 -39.02
C LEU A 41 26.40 -15.13 -39.59
N ALA A 42 25.34 -15.69 -39.00
CA ALA A 42 24.56 -16.77 -39.58
C ALA A 42 23.11 -16.59 -39.11
N ALA A 43 22.17 -16.45 -40.06
CA ALA A 43 20.77 -16.15 -39.75
C ALA A 43 19.92 -17.43 -39.83
N THR A 44 19.38 -17.86 -38.69
CA THR A 44 18.31 -18.85 -38.59
C THR A 44 17.33 -18.38 -37.53
N GLN A 45 16.03 -18.36 -37.83
CA GLN A 45 15.02 -17.98 -36.84
C GLN A 45 14.81 -19.11 -35.83
N ALA A 46 14.95 -18.78 -34.55
CA ALA A 46 14.45 -19.55 -33.41
C ALA A 46 13.99 -18.56 -32.35
N GLU A 47 12.87 -18.83 -31.68
CA GLU A 47 12.26 -17.89 -30.73
C GLU A 47 13.09 -17.83 -29.43
N ALA A 48 13.78 -16.71 -29.22
CA ALA A 48 14.60 -16.51 -28.03
C ALA A 48 13.71 -16.19 -26.82
N GLN A 49 13.72 -17.07 -25.80
CA GLN A 49 13.16 -16.75 -24.49
C GLN A 49 13.94 -15.57 -23.86
N PRO A 50 13.26 -14.69 -23.09
CA PRO A 50 13.91 -13.54 -22.48
C PRO A 50 14.94 -13.99 -21.43
N VAL A 51 16.23 -13.74 -21.71
CA VAL A 51 17.33 -14.05 -20.80
C VAL A 51 17.17 -13.23 -19.52
N SER A 52 17.01 -13.91 -18.39
CA SER A 52 16.89 -13.26 -17.09
C SER A 52 18.20 -12.59 -16.68
N LYS A 53 18.15 -11.27 -16.49
CA LYS A 53 19.25 -10.52 -15.88
C LYS A 53 19.50 -11.08 -14.47
N PRO A 54 20.75 -11.37 -14.07
CA PRO A 54 21.04 -11.85 -12.71
C PRO A 54 20.57 -10.82 -11.66
N ALA A 55 20.02 -11.33 -10.56
CA ALA A 55 19.51 -10.48 -9.48
C ALA A 55 20.66 -9.73 -8.77
N PRO A 56 20.47 -8.46 -8.38
CA PRO A 56 21.43 -7.74 -7.54
C PRO A 56 21.78 -8.52 -6.27
N THR A 57 23.04 -8.47 -5.85
CA THR A 57 23.52 -9.04 -4.58
C THR A 57 23.37 -8.02 -3.45
N GLY A 58 22.68 -8.39 -2.38
CA GLY A 58 22.54 -7.57 -1.16
C GLY A 58 21.47 -6.49 -1.23
N TRP A 59 21.54 -5.54 -0.29
CA TRP A 59 20.50 -4.53 -0.05
C TRP A 59 20.30 -3.57 -1.22
N PHE A 60 19.21 -3.77 -1.96
CA PHE A 60 18.80 -2.91 -3.06
C PHE A 60 17.79 -1.86 -2.60
N TRP A 61 18.11 -0.58 -2.83
CA TRP A 61 17.30 0.54 -2.39
C TRP A 61 15.98 0.70 -3.17
N LEU A 62 14.93 1.07 -2.44
CA LEU A 62 13.57 1.25 -2.96
C LEU A 62 13.15 2.72 -2.96
N SER A 63 13.14 3.35 -1.78
CA SER A 63 12.73 4.73 -1.55
C SER A 63 13.30 5.26 -0.23
N SER A 64 13.30 6.59 -0.08
CA SER A 64 13.67 7.28 1.16
C SER A 64 12.74 8.48 1.39
N ASP A 65 12.63 8.88 2.65
CA ASP A 65 12.04 10.11 3.17
C ASP A 65 12.95 10.68 4.29
N ASP A 66 12.55 11.76 4.96
CA ASP A 66 13.36 12.41 6.01
C ASP A 66 13.62 11.54 7.24
N ASN A 67 12.83 10.48 7.45
CA ASN A 67 12.93 9.57 8.60
C ASN A 67 13.50 8.19 8.25
N TYR A 68 13.27 7.72 7.02
CA TYR A 68 13.47 6.31 6.65
C TYR A 68 14.15 6.15 5.29
N SER A 69 15.02 5.14 5.16
CA SER A 69 15.52 4.66 3.87
C SER A 69 15.31 3.15 3.75
N LYS A 70 14.64 2.72 2.68
CA LYS A 70 14.06 1.37 2.53
C LYS A 70 14.80 0.54 1.49
N TYR A 71 15.15 -0.69 1.85
CA TYR A 71 15.89 -1.63 1.01
C TYR A 71 15.30 -3.05 1.08
N ILE A 72 15.50 -3.83 0.02
CA ILE A 72 15.14 -5.26 -0.07
C ILE A 72 16.35 -6.07 -0.52
N ASP A 73 16.52 -7.30 -0.03
CA ASP A 73 17.41 -8.25 -0.67
C ASP A 73 16.65 -9.07 -1.73
N TYR A 74 16.93 -8.81 -3.01
CA TYR A 74 16.32 -9.54 -4.12
C TYR A 74 16.80 -11.00 -4.27
N GLN A 75 17.76 -11.46 -3.47
CA GLN A 75 18.18 -12.86 -3.43
C GLN A 75 17.37 -13.68 -2.43
N SER A 76 16.97 -13.09 -1.30
CA SER A 76 16.03 -13.68 -0.33
C SER A 76 14.61 -13.94 -0.85
N VAL A 77 14.19 -13.31 -1.96
CA VAL A 77 12.80 -13.35 -2.41
C VAL A 77 12.41 -14.74 -2.93
N VAL A 78 11.55 -15.43 -2.19
CA VAL A 78 11.09 -16.80 -2.49
C VAL A 78 9.57 -16.93 -2.43
N THR A 79 9.00 -17.68 -3.39
CA THR A 79 7.59 -18.09 -3.39
C THR A 79 7.43 -19.42 -2.67
N MET A 80 6.46 -19.56 -1.77
CA MET A 80 6.16 -20.80 -1.05
C MET A 80 4.65 -21.02 -0.82
N PRO A 81 4.20 -22.27 -0.63
CA PRO A 81 2.81 -22.53 -0.27
C PRO A 81 2.46 -22.09 1.16
N ARG A 82 1.35 -21.36 1.31
CA ARG A 82 0.69 -21.00 2.58
C ARG A 82 -0.65 -21.72 2.67
N ARG A 83 -1.05 -22.15 3.87
CA ARG A 83 -2.42 -22.67 4.08
C ARG A 83 -3.34 -21.50 4.40
N SER A 84 -4.41 -21.36 3.63
CA SER A 84 -5.55 -20.48 3.93
C SER A 84 -6.15 -20.82 5.30
N LYS A 85 -6.47 -22.10 5.51
CA LYS A 85 -7.07 -22.61 6.76
C LYS A 85 -6.57 -24.01 7.13
N ALA A 86 -6.76 -24.39 8.39
CA ALA A 86 -6.52 -25.75 8.85
C ALA A 86 -7.50 -26.73 8.18
N GLY A 87 -6.97 -27.70 7.43
CA GLY A 87 -7.74 -28.74 6.75
C GLY A 87 -8.09 -28.46 5.28
N GLU A 88 -7.88 -27.25 4.77
CA GLU A 88 -8.03 -26.98 3.33
C GLU A 88 -6.84 -27.54 2.53
N ALA A 89 -7.12 -28.16 1.38
CA ALA A 89 -6.12 -28.72 0.47
C ALA A 89 -5.55 -27.71 -0.53
N ALA A 90 -6.18 -26.53 -0.65
CA ALA A 90 -5.66 -25.42 -1.40
C ALA A 90 -4.56 -24.72 -0.60
N TYR A 91 -3.45 -24.42 -1.26
CA TYR A 91 -2.46 -23.48 -0.76
C TYR A 91 -2.64 -22.14 -1.48
N GLU A 92 -2.32 -21.04 -0.80
CA GLU A 92 -2.09 -19.72 -1.38
C GLU A 92 -0.58 -19.56 -1.66
N THR A 93 -0.20 -18.59 -2.50
CA THR A 93 1.22 -18.31 -2.75
C THR A 93 1.71 -17.22 -1.81
N ASP A 94 2.42 -17.60 -0.75
CA ASP A 94 3.15 -16.67 0.11
C ASP A 94 4.48 -16.29 -0.55
N VAL A 95 4.86 -15.03 -0.48
CA VAL A 95 6.19 -14.54 -0.87
C VAL A 95 6.91 -14.11 0.39
N GLN A 96 8.10 -14.67 0.64
CA GLN A 96 8.98 -14.17 1.67
C GLN A 96 10.08 -13.28 1.09
N ALA A 97 10.49 -12.27 1.85
CA ALA A 97 11.57 -11.36 1.49
C ALA A 97 12.22 -10.74 2.75
N TRP A 98 13.55 -10.71 2.78
CA TRP A 98 14.31 -9.89 3.74
C TRP A 98 14.34 -8.43 3.28
N THR A 99 14.05 -7.54 4.22
CA THR A 99 14.00 -6.09 4.06
C THR A 99 14.91 -5.41 5.08
N LYS A 100 15.30 -4.16 4.79
CA LYS A 100 16.07 -3.30 5.70
C LYS A 100 15.46 -1.90 5.70
N THR A 101 15.36 -1.30 6.88
CA THR A 101 15.05 0.14 7.04
C THR A 101 16.22 0.81 7.77
N GLU A 102 16.87 1.79 7.17
CA GLU A 102 17.80 2.69 7.85
C GLU A 102 17.05 3.92 8.38
N TYR A 103 17.49 4.47 9.51
CA TYR A 103 16.75 5.48 10.26
C TYR A 103 17.50 6.81 10.41
N SER A 104 16.76 7.93 10.28
CA SER A 104 17.16 9.21 10.88
C SER A 104 17.00 9.16 12.41
N TYR A 105 17.50 10.15 13.15
CA TYR A 105 17.30 10.20 14.60
C TYR A 105 15.81 10.25 15.00
N GLU A 106 14.99 10.99 14.23
CA GLU A 106 13.55 11.09 14.49
C GLU A 106 12.80 9.84 14.01
N GLY A 107 13.16 9.25 12.86
CA GLY A 107 12.62 7.94 12.43
C GLY A 107 12.95 6.80 13.39
N ALA A 108 14.15 6.81 13.98
CA ALA A 108 14.54 5.88 15.04
C ALA A 108 13.70 6.11 16.31
N LYS A 109 13.49 7.36 16.71
CA LYS A 109 12.70 7.76 17.90
C LYS A 109 11.23 7.38 17.76
N GLU A 110 10.64 7.63 16.58
CA GLU A 110 9.28 7.21 16.21
C GLU A 110 9.14 5.68 16.32
N THR A 111 10.07 4.95 15.69
CA THR A 111 10.11 3.47 15.73
C THR A 111 10.26 2.94 17.16
N LEU A 112 11.24 3.41 17.94
CA LEU A 112 11.44 2.95 19.31
C LEU A 112 10.26 3.29 20.24
N THR A 113 9.53 4.37 19.96
CA THR A 113 8.30 4.72 20.68
C THR A 113 7.18 3.73 20.33
N ALA A 114 6.95 3.47 19.04
CA ALA A 114 5.90 2.55 18.57
C ALA A 114 6.07 1.11 19.09
N TYR A 115 7.31 0.65 19.28
CA TYR A 115 7.62 -0.69 19.80
C TYR A 115 7.70 -0.76 21.34
N GLY A 116 7.52 0.36 22.07
CA GLY A 116 7.68 0.39 23.53
C GLY A 116 9.10 0.05 23.98
N LEU A 117 10.10 0.50 23.22
CA LEU A 117 11.54 0.24 23.42
C LEU A 117 12.33 1.51 23.77
N LEU A 118 11.79 2.71 23.55
CA LEU A 118 12.50 3.97 23.78
C LEU A 118 13.04 4.07 25.22
N ASP A 119 12.22 3.78 26.23
CA ASP A 119 12.63 3.83 27.64
C ASP A 119 13.70 2.79 28.02
N LYS A 120 13.80 1.69 27.25
CA LYS A 120 14.75 0.59 27.48
C LYS A 120 16.10 0.86 26.83
N ILE A 121 16.10 1.51 25.66
CA ILE A 121 17.30 1.84 24.88
C ILE A 121 17.86 3.22 25.29
N GLY A 122 16.99 4.15 25.71
CA GLY A 122 17.31 5.46 26.30
C GLY A 122 17.81 6.54 25.34
N ASP A 123 18.24 6.16 24.13
CA ASP A 123 18.72 7.08 23.10
C ASP A 123 18.35 6.54 21.70
N PRO A 124 17.52 7.25 20.92
CA PRO A 124 17.22 6.92 19.52
C PRO A 124 18.46 6.76 18.65
N GLY A 125 19.54 7.51 18.91
CA GLY A 125 20.79 7.48 18.15
C GLY A 125 21.54 6.15 18.18
N LYS A 126 21.11 5.20 19.02
CA LYS A 126 21.56 3.80 19.07
C LYS A 126 20.92 2.90 18.02
N LEU A 127 19.69 3.20 17.57
CA LEU A 127 19.06 2.46 16.47
C LEU A 127 19.53 3.06 15.13
N ALA A 128 20.33 2.29 14.39
CA ALA A 128 20.84 2.71 13.07
C ALA A 128 20.00 2.16 11.92
N TYR A 129 19.64 0.88 12.01
CA TYR A 129 18.78 0.23 11.02
C TYR A 129 18.07 -0.97 11.63
N SER A 130 16.99 -1.41 10.99
CA SER A 130 16.34 -2.70 11.24
C SER A 130 16.50 -3.60 10.02
N THR A 131 16.45 -4.91 10.24
CA THR A 131 16.19 -5.91 9.20
C THR A 131 14.95 -6.70 9.58
N ALA A 132 14.15 -7.09 8.58
CA ALA A 132 12.92 -7.86 8.82
C ALA A 132 12.63 -8.85 7.69
N LEU A 133 12.29 -10.09 8.07
CA LEU A 133 11.73 -11.09 7.17
C LEU A 133 10.22 -10.87 7.07
N LEU A 134 9.78 -10.44 5.90
CA LEU A 134 8.35 -10.32 5.61
C LEU A 134 7.83 -11.63 5.01
N SER A 135 6.64 -12.06 5.44
CA SER A 135 5.75 -12.96 4.69
C SER A 135 4.65 -12.10 4.07
N ILE A 136 4.27 -12.41 2.83
CA ILE A 136 3.42 -11.57 1.98
C ILE A 136 2.39 -12.45 1.29
N ASN A 137 1.11 -12.24 1.61
CA ASN A 137 -0.01 -12.81 0.88
C ASN A 137 -0.47 -11.80 -0.18
N PRO A 138 -0.22 -12.03 -1.48
CA PRO A 138 -0.68 -11.12 -2.50
C PRO A 138 -2.19 -11.20 -2.66
N GLN A 139 -2.83 -12.38 -2.62
CA GLN A 139 -4.29 -12.51 -2.81
C GLN A 139 -5.09 -11.61 -1.87
N THR A 140 -4.73 -11.56 -0.58
CA THR A 140 -5.36 -10.66 0.39
C THR A 140 -4.74 -9.26 0.45
N ARG A 141 -3.59 -9.05 -0.19
CA ARG A 141 -2.67 -7.89 -0.03
C ARG A 141 -2.26 -7.66 1.43
N GLN A 142 -1.83 -8.71 2.13
CA GLN A 142 -1.39 -8.62 3.53
C GLN A 142 0.09 -8.97 3.73
N VAL A 143 0.68 -8.41 4.77
CA VAL A 143 2.07 -8.65 5.22
C VAL A 143 2.10 -9.07 6.68
N TRP A 144 3.00 -10.01 7.01
CA TRP A 144 3.37 -10.42 8.36
C TRP A 144 4.87 -10.19 8.55
N TYR A 145 5.25 -9.59 9.67
CA TYR A 145 6.63 -9.57 10.13
C TYR A 145 6.92 -10.92 10.80
N MET A 146 7.80 -11.71 10.18
CA MET A 146 8.14 -13.07 10.66
C MET A 146 9.33 -13.06 11.60
N GLU A 147 10.37 -12.31 11.25
CA GLU A 147 11.57 -12.08 12.07
C GLU A 147 11.95 -10.62 11.96
N GLU A 148 12.41 -10.03 13.06
CA GLU A 148 12.81 -8.63 13.16
C GLU A 148 14.08 -8.48 14.00
N HIS A 149 15.03 -7.69 13.52
CA HIS A 149 16.25 -7.35 14.24
C HIS A 149 16.51 -5.84 14.14
N PHE A 150 16.69 -5.19 15.29
CA PHE A 150 17.11 -3.80 15.37
C PHE A 150 18.62 -3.78 15.65
N HIS A 151 19.36 -2.96 14.90
CA HIS A 151 20.82 -2.94 14.92
C HIS A 151 21.36 -1.54 15.26
N ASP A 152 22.53 -1.52 15.92
CA ASP A 152 23.31 -0.31 16.10
C ASP A 152 24.23 0.01 14.92
N LYS A 153 25.02 1.10 15.06
CA LYS A 153 25.95 1.58 14.01
C LYS A 153 27.15 0.65 13.77
N THR A 154 27.37 -0.36 14.61
CA THR A 154 28.35 -1.44 14.41
C THR A 154 27.74 -2.67 13.74
N GLY A 155 26.41 -2.71 13.62
CA GLY A 155 25.62 -3.85 13.13
C GLY A 155 25.21 -4.83 14.23
N ALA A 156 25.58 -4.59 15.49
CA ALA A 156 25.20 -5.45 16.61
C ALA A 156 23.67 -5.36 16.87
N VAL A 157 23.04 -6.52 17.11
CA VAL A 157 21.60 -6.59 17.39
C VAL A 157 21.32 -6.09 18.81
N ILE A 158 20.53 -5.01 18.92
CA ILE A 158 20.13 -4.38 20.19
C ILE A 158 18.73 -4.81 20.65
N TRP A 159 17.90 -5.33 19.74
CA TRP A 159 16.62 -5.97 20.01
C TRP A 159 16.24 -6.89 18.85
N SER A 160 15.47 -7.95 19.13
CA SER A 160 14.91 -8.80 18.09
C SER A 160 13.60 -9.44 18.52
N HIS A 161 12.75 -9.75 17.54
CA HIS A 161 11.52 -10.52 17.72
C HIS A 161 11.36 -11.56 16.61
N ALA A 162 10.64 -12.65 16.89
CA ALA A 162 10.34 -13.69 15.91
C ALA A 162 8.93 -14.27 16.16
N ASN A 163 8.23 -14.57 15.08
CA ASN A 163 6.88 -15.12 15.05
C ASN A 163 6.87 -16.48 14.36
N ASP A 164 5.96 -17.37 14.78
CA ASP A 164 5.89 -18.73 14.24
C ASP A 164 4.99 -18.85 13.00
N ALA A 165 4.94 -20.05 12.41
CA ALA A 165 4.08 -20.32 11.26
C ALA A 165 2.57 -20.21 11.57
N ALA A 166 2.15 -20.27 12.85
CA ALA A 166 0.75 -20.09 13.24
C ALA A 166 0.35 -18.60 13.27
N TYR A 167 1.27 -17.71 13.66
CA TYR A 167 1.10 -16.26 13.46
C TYR A 167 0.99 -15.91 11.97
N ARG A 168 1.86 -16.47 11.11
CA ARG A 168 1.79 -16.26 9.66
C ARG A 168 0.43 -16.64 9.09
N ASN A 169 -0.05 -17.84 9.42
CA ASN A 169 -1.30 -18.39 8.90
C ASN A 169 -2.56 -17.83 9.62
N ASN A 170 -2.43 -16.70 10.35
CA ASN A 170 -3.55 -16.00 10.98
C ASN A 170 -3.86 -14.71 10.21
N ASP A 171 -4.94 -14.72 9.43
CA ASP A 171 -5.34 -13.59 8.58
C ASP A 171 -5.73 -12.34 9.39
N ALA A 172 -6.18 -12.50 10.64
CA ALA A 172 -6.45 -11.40 11.57
C ALA A 172 -5.17 -10.79 12.20
N LYS A 173 -3.98 -11.26 11.80
CA LYS A 173 -2.68 -10.66 12.13
C LYS A 173 -1.96 -10.04 10.92
N GLY A 174 -2.49 -10.21 9.71
CA GLY A 174 -1.88 -9.66 8.49
C GLY A 174 -2.20 -8.18 8.30
N LYS A 175 -1.17 -7.35 8.19
CA LYS A 175 -1.27 -5.91 7.90
C LYS A 175 -1.63 -5.71 6.42
N GLU A 176 -2.78 -5.09 6.12
CA GLU A 176 -3.18 -4.83 4.73
C GLU A 176 -2.34 -3.70 4.09
N ILE A 177 -1.92 -3.92 2.84
CA ILE A 177 -1.08 -3.01 2.07
C ILE A 177 -1.90 -2.19 1.09
N ASN A 178 -2.30 -1.01 1.57
CA ASN A 178 -2.96 0.05 0.81
C ASN A 178 -1.98 1.19 0.43
N SER A 179 -2.51 2.30 -0.06
CA SER A 179 -1.77 3.48 -0.52
C SER A 179 -0.83 4.10 0.51
N GLN A 180 -1.22 4.05 1.79
CA GLN A 180 -0.60 4.76 2.91
C GLN A 180 0.27 3.82 3.76
N ALA A 181 0.30 2.52 3.45
CA ALA A 181 1.06 1.55 4.21
C ALA A 181 2.57 1.75 4.01
N PHE A 182 3.30 1.90 5.12
CA PHE A 182 4.77 2.03 5.15
C PHE A 182 5.50 0.97 4.29
N ASP A 183 4.96 -0.24 4.27
CA ASP A 183 5.52 -1.44 3.66
C ASP A 183 5.13 -1.61 2.18
N ALA A 184 4.38 -0.66 1.60
CA ALA A 184 3.91 -0.74 0.22
C ALA A 184 5.07 -0.91 -0.78
N ALA A 185 6.19 -0.22 -0.57
CA ALA A 185 7.39 -0.37 -1.38
C ALA A 185 8.01 -1.78 -1.29
N PHE A 186 8.06 -2.38 -0.08
CA PHE A 186 8.55 -3.74 0.11
C PHE A 186 7.64 -4.77 -0.57
N TYR A 187 6.32 -4.63 -0.39
CA TYR A 187 5.32 -5.44 -1.07
C TYR A 187 5.50 -5.37 -2.60
N GLN A 188 5.55 -4.16 -3.17
CA GLN A 188 5.66 -3.95 -4.63
C GLN A 188 6.93 -4.60 -5.18
N ALA A 189 8.07 -4.35 -4.53
CA ALA A 189 9.36 -4.88 -4.96
C ALA A 189 9.47 -6.41 -4.80
N ALA A 190 8.91 -6.99 -3.74
CA ALA A 190 8.90 -8.44 -3.52
C ALA A 190 8.00 -9.16 -4.53
N ILE A 191 6.78 -8.64 -4.79
CA ILE A 191 5.85 -9.24 -5.76
C ILE A 191 6.38 -9.11 -7.19
N ASP A 192 6.97 -7.98 -7.59
CA ASP A 192 7.62 -7.83 -8.90
C ASP A 192 8.83 -8.76 -9.08
N ARG A 193 9.57 -9.05 -8.00
CA ARG A 193 10.71 -9.96 -8.01
C ARG A 193 10.31 -11.44 -8.04
N ALA A 194 9.23 -11.80 -7.36
CA ALA A 194 8.66 -13.15 -7.29
C ALA A 194 7.89 -13.53 -8.57
N PHE A 195 7.20 -12.56 -9.18
CA PHE A 195 6.34 -12.76 -10.33
C PHE A 195 6.72 -11.80 -11.48
N PRO A 196 7.67 -12.17 -12.35
CA PRO A 196 8.07 -11.36 -13.49
C PRO A 196 6.87 -10.94 -14.35
N GLY A 197 6.70 -9.63 -14.56
CA GLY A 197 5.54 -9.06 -15.26
C GLY A 197 4.36 -8.66 -14.36
N ALA A 198 4.49 -8.73 -13.04
CA ALA A 198 3.48 -8.24 -12.09
C ALA A 198 3.15 -6.74 -12.28
N GLY A 199 4.15 -5.87 -12.27
CA GLY A 199 4.00 -4.43 -12.49
C GLY A 199 3.53 -3.64 -11.27
N GLU A 200 3.67 -4.16 -10.05
CA GLU A 200 3.21 -3.50 -8.82
C GLU A 200 3.94 -2.16 -8.57
N THR A 201 5.26 -2.13 -8.70
CA THR A 201 6.07 -0.90 -8.60
C THR A 201 5.71 0.06 -9.74
N ALA A 202 5.63 -0.46 -10.97
CA ALA A 202 5.33 0.35 -12.16
C ALA A 202 3.92 0.97 -12.14
N ARG A 203 2.94 0.36 -11.43
CA ARG A 203 1.64 0.97 -11.15
C ARG A 203 1.72 1.97 -10.00
N ALA A 204 2.51 1.69 -8.97
CA ALA A 204 2.66 2.57 -7.80
C ALA A 204 3.30 3.93 -8.13
N GLU A 205 4.16 3.98 -9.14
CA GLU A 205 4.83 5.19 -9.65
C GLU A 205 4.09 5.87 -10.82
N ALA A 206 2.94 5.33 -11.25
CA ALA A 206 2.22 5.80 -12.43
C ALA A 206 1.43 7.10 -12.18
N LYS A 207 1.39 7.98 -13.19
CA LYS A 207 0.64 9.25 -13.15
C LYS A 207 -0.88 9.04 -13.02
N ASP A 208 -1.38 7.96 -13.59
CA ASP A 208 -2.77 7.50 -13.55
C ASP A 208 -3.01 6.47 -12.42
N ARG A 209 -2.19 6.48 -11.37
CA ARG A 209 -2.37 5.60 -10.20
C ARG A 209 -3.71 5.82 -9.51
N TRP A 210 -4.09 7.08 -9.33
CA TRP A 210 -5.41 7.45 -8.83
C TRP A 210 -6.35 7.55 -10.03
N TYR A 211 -7.33 6.66 -10.08
CA TYR A 211 -8.38 6.67 -11.10
C TYR A 211 -9.56 7.49 -10.58
N ASP A 212 -9.85 8.61 -11.23
CA ASP A 212 -11.03 9.44 -10.93
C ASP A 212 -12.31 8.68 -11.33
N ILE A 213 -13.12 8.33 -10.33
CA ILE A 213 -14.35 7.55 -10.49
C ILE A 213 -15.57 8.46 -10.64
N PHE A 214 -15.61 9.53 -9.84
CA PHE A 214 -16.78 10.40 -9.72
C PHE A 214 -16.38 11.81 -9.28
N THR A 215 -17.02 12.83 -9.85
CA THR A 215 -16.95 14.20 -9.37
C THR A 215 -18.34 14.81 -9.46
N LYS A 216 -18.82 15.40 -8.36
CA LYS A 216 -20.06 16.16 -8.30
C LYS A 216 -19.81 17.52 -7.65
N GLN A 217 -20.53 18.53 -8.10
CA GLN A 217 -20.59 19.83 -7.44
C GLN A 217 -22.07 20.14 -7.15
N THR A 218 -22.39 20.64 -5.96
CA THR A 218 -23.75 21.10 -5.64
C THR A 218 -24.01 22.47 -6.27
N PRO A 219 -25.29 22.89 -6.44
CA PRO A 219 -25.61 24.26 -6.87
C PRO A 219 -24.98 25.34 -5.98
N ASP A 220 -24.79 25.04 -4.70
CA ASP A 220 -24.18 25.94 -3.71
C ASP A 220 -22.65 26.03 -3.82
N GLY A 221 -22.02 25.19 -4.63
CA GLY A 221 -20.57 25.20 -4.88
C GLY A 221 -19.75 24.13 -4.13
N ILE A 222 -20.36 23.35 -3.23
CA ILE A 222 -19.69 22.25 -2.52
C ILE A 222 -19.26 21.18 -3.54
N ARG A 223 -17.98 20.83 -3.58
CA ARG A 223 -17.44 19.83 -4.51
C ARG A 223 -17.12 18.53 -3.77
N TYR A 224 -17.54 17.41 -4.34
CA TYR A 224 -17.26 16.06 -3.87
C TYR A 224 -16.58 15.24 -4.97
N THR A 225 -15.51 14.52 -4.63
CA THR A 225 -14.73 13.71 -5.58
C THR A 225 -14.41 12.34 -4.99
N ILE A 226 -14.56 11.28 -5.79
CA ILE A 226 -14.09 9.93 -5.48
C ILE A 226 -13.03 9.54 -6.50
N ALA A 227 -11.84 9.18 -6.01
CA ALA A 227 -10.80 8.49 -6.76
C ALA A 227 -10.48 7.14 -6.10
N ALA A 228 -9.86 6.21 -6.82
CA ALA A 228 -9.37 4.95 -6.25
C ALA A 228 -7.93 4.63 -6.64
N ASP A 229 -7.21 4.01 -5.71
CA ASP A 229 -5.83 3.60 -5.92
C ASP A 229 -5.78 2.31 -6.74
N THR A 230 -5.44 2.44 -8.02
CA THR A 230 -5.33 1.31 -8.96
C THR A 230 -4.31 0.26 -8.53
N THR A 231 -3.35 0.58 -7.65
CA THR A 231 -2.47 -0.45 -7.05
C THR A 231 -3.25 -1.48 -6.23
N THR A 232 -4.30 -1.05 -5.53
CA THR A 232 -5.09 -1.90 -4.63
C THR A 232 -6.21 -2.68 -5.33
N MET A 233 -6.61 -2.23 -6.53
CA MET A 233 -7.69 -2.80 -7.32
C MET A 233 -7.44 -4.27 -7.66
N ARG A 234 -8.38 -5.14 -7.28
CA ARG A 234 -8.39 -6.58 -7.59
C ARG A 234 -9.79 -7.16 -7.67
N MET A 235 -10.02 -8.11 -8.57
CA MET A 235 -11.26 -8.88 -8.61
C MET A 235 -11.19 -10.06 -7.63
N GLU A 236 -12.22 -10.19 -6.79
CA GLU A 236 -12.58 -11.44 -6.13
C GLU A 236 -13.97 -11.89 -6.64
N LYS A 237 -13.99 -12.87 -7.54
CA LYS A 237 -15.20 -13.35 -8.23
C LYS A 237 -15.89 -12.19 -8.97
N ASN A 238 -17.06 -11.74 -8.50
CA ASN A 238 -17.83 -10.63 -9.07
C ASN A 238 -17.47 -9.26 -8.46
N ASN A 239 -16.73 -9.24 -7.35
CA ASN A 239 -16.42 -8.03 -6.60
C ASN A 239 -15.10 -7.41 -7.06
N LEU A 240 -15.11 -6.15 -7.46
CA LEU A 240 -13.90 -5.33 -7.54
C LEU A 240 -13.63 -4.77 -6.14
N ILE A 241 -12.52 -5.19 -5.52
CA ILE A 241 -12.04 -4.72 -4.22
C ILE A 241 -10.98 -3.65 -4.44
N PHE A 242 -11.13 -2.49 -3.79
CA PHE A 242 -10.23 -1.35 -3.95
C PHE A 242 -10.23 -0.44 -2.71
N TRP A 243 -9.18 0.37 -2.56
CA TRP A 243 -9.15 1.51 -1.65
C TRP A 243 -9.47 2.79 -2.43
N SER A 244 -10.33 3.64 -1.85
CA SER A 244 -10.79 4.89 -2.42
C SER A 244 -10.43 6.09 -1.54
N TRP A 245 -10.11 7.21 -2.17
CA TRP A 245 -9.98 8.52 -1.55
C TRP A 245 -11.21 9.33 -1.95
N GLN A 246 -12.02 9.70 -0.96
CA GLN A 246 -13.26 10.46 -1.14
C GLN A 246 -13.06 11.80 -0.44
N GLU A 247 -13.26 12.91 -1.13
CA GLU A 247 -12.86 14.24 -0.65
C GLU A 247 -13.99 15.24 -0.90
N THR A 248 -14.37 15.97 0.15
CA THR A 248 -15.36 17.06 0.08
C THR A 248 -14.69 18.40 0.34
N LYS A 249 -14.98 19.36 -0.54
CA LYS A 249 -14.56 20.76 -0.44
C LYS A 249 -15.77 21.67 -0.27
N ASP A 250 -15.62 22.65 0.62
CA ASP A 250 -16.58 23.74 0.77
C ASP A 250 -16.56 24.69 -0.44
N THR A 251 -17.37 25.74 -0.37
CA THR A 251 -17.54 26.77 -1.41
C THR A 251 -16.26 27.54 -1.72
N ASP A 252 -15.33 27.58 -0.76
CA ASP A 252 -14.07 28.30 -0.85
C ASP A 252 -12.94 27.38 -1.37
N GLY A 253 -13.27 26.12 -1.69
CA GLY A 253 -12.36 25.11 -2.21
C GLY A 253 -11.51 24.42 -1.13
N LYS A 254 -11.77 24.67 0.15
CA LYS A 254 -11.06 24.08 1.28
C LYS A 254 -11.62 22.69 1.60
N VAL A 255 -10.73 21.73 1.86
CA VAL A 255 -11.13 20.36 2.26
C VAL A 255 -11.76 20.38 3.65
N VAL A 256 -12.97 19.81 3.76
CA VAL A 256 -13.77 19.75 5.01
C VAL A 256 -14.10 18.33 5.46
N ASP A 257 -14.00 17.35 4.57
CA ASP A 257 -14.22 15.92 4.84
C ASP A 257 -13.32 15.10 3.91
N VAL A 258 -12.61 14.10 4.43
CA VAL A 258 -11.95 13.06 3.64
C VAL A 258 -12.32 11.69 4.19
N LYS A 259 -12.57 10.72 3.31
CA LYS A 259 -12.77 9.31 3.68
C LYS A 259 -11.85 8.44 2.84
N PHE A 260 -11.00 7.67 3.51
CA PHE A 260 -10.12 6.69 2.87
C PHE A 260 -10.69 5.29 3.14
N LEU A 261 -11.48 4.79 2.18
CA LEU A 261 -12.34 3.61 2.37
C LEU A 261 -11.89 2.41 1.53
N LYS A 262 -11.79 1.25 2.16
CA LYS A 262 -11.76 -0.06 1.51
C LYS A 262 -13.18 -0.45 1.10
N MET A 263 -13.38 -0.72 -0.18
CA MET A 263 -14.68 -0.99 -0.78
C MET A 263 -14.67 -2.30 -1.57
N ALA A 264 -15.83 -2.94 -1.68
CA ALA A 264 -16.10 -4.01 -2.64
C ALA A 264 -17.34 -3.66 -3.46
N MET A 265 -17.19 -3.63 -4.79
CA MET A 265 -18.28 -3.37 -5.74
C MET A 265 -18.58 -4.64 -6.53
N ASN A 266 -19.77 -5.22 -6.35
CA ASN A 266 -20.27 -6.31 -7.19
C ASN A 266 -20.61 -5.72 -8.57
N LEU A 267 -19.71 -5.89 -9.53
CA LEU A 267 -19.82 -5.23 -10.84
C LEU A 267 -21.07 -5.66 -11.63
N PRO A 268 -21.48 -6.95 -11.67
CA PRO A 268 -22.77 -7.35 -12.22
C PRO A 268 -23.97 -6.68 -11.54
N GLU A 269 -24.10 -6.78 -10.21
CA GLU A 269 -25.33 -6.44 -9.48
C GLU A 269 -25.46 -4.94 -9.13
N ALA A 270 -24.40 -4.15 -9.31
CA ALA A 270 -24.34 -2.75 -8.87
C ALA A 270 -24.58 -2.56 -7.36
N THR A 271 -24.11 -3.53 -6.56
CA THR A 271 -24.16 -3.48 -5.10
C THR A 271 -22.77 -3.20 -4.51
N LEU A 272 -22.72 -2.41 -3.45
CA LEU A 272 -21.51 -1.86 -2.86
C LEU A 272 -21.46 -2.14 -1.35
N LEU A 273 -20.32 -2.64 -0.88
CA LEU A 273 -19.98 -2.81 0.53
C LEU A 273 -18.78 -1.90 0.88
N VAL A 274 -18.84 -1.22 2.01
CA VAL A 274 -17.67 -0.62 2.65
C VAL A 274 -17.16 -1.60 3.71
N ILE A 275 -15.88 -1.98 3.63
CA ILE A 275 -15.29 -3.06 4.43
C ILE A 275 -14.55 -2.51 5.65
N ASN A 276 -13.79 -1.43 5.46
CA ASN A 276 -13.05 -0.70 6.49
C ASN A 276 -12.75 0.71 5.95
N GLY A 277 -12.36 1.65 6.79
CA GLY A 277 -11.82 2.92 6.36
C GLY A 277 -11.52 3.88 7.50
N THR A 278 -10.88 4.99 7.16
CA THR A 278 -10.70 6.12 8.07
C THR A 278 -11.39 7.36 7.52
N HIS A 279 -11.86 8.22 8.44
CA HIS A 279 -12.43 9.53 8.15
C HIS A 279 -11.52 10.63 8.69
N TRP A 280 -11.50 11.79 8.04
CA TRP A 280 -10.84 13.00 8.51
C TRP A 280 -11.78 14.19 8.40
N ALA A 281 -11.83 15.00 9.46
CA ALA A 281 -12.38 16.34 9.44
C ALA A 281 -11.41 17.33 10.14
N PRO A 282 -11.42 18.63 9.78
CA PRO A 282 -10.52 19.64 10.34
C PRO A 282 -10.53 19.78 11.87
N GLN A 283 -11.62 19.38 12.52
CA GLN A 283 -11.84 19.51 13.97
C GLN A 283 -11.43 18.26 14.77
N THR A 284 -11.39 17.08 14.14
CA THR A 284 -11.18 15.79 14.82
C THR A 284 -9.93 15.05 14.37
N GLY A 285 -9.34 15.40 13.22
CA GLY A 285 -8.23 14.65 12.63
C GLY A 285 -8.70 13.30 12.06
N TRP A 286 -7.78 12.34 11.93
CA TRP A 286 -8.11 11.00 11.42
C TRP A 286 -8.77 10.13 12.50
N GLN A 287 -9.87 9.46 12.14
CA GLN A 287 -10.66 8.57 12.99
C GLN A 287 -10.93 7.24 12.27
N SER A 288 -11.03 6.12 13.00
CA SER A 288 -11.42 4.81 12.43
C SER A 288 -12.94 4.71 12.29
N LEU A 289 -13.41 4.20 11.15
CA LEU A 289 -14.83 3.96 10.90
C LEU A 289 -15.29 2.54 11.27
N GLU A 290 -14.42 1.68 11.83
CA GLU A 290 -14.70 0.25 12.05
C GLU A 290 -15.94 -0.04 12.91
N ASN A 291 -16.35 0.90 13.78
CA ASN A 291 -17.55 0.78 14.62
C ASN A 291 -18.82 1.39 13.97
N GLU A 292 -18.69 2.02 12.81
CA GLU A 292 -19.77 2.74 12.10
C GLU A 292 -20.25 2.01 10.83
N LEU A 293 -19.57 0.95 10.40
CA LEU A 293 -19.92 0.18 9.20
C LEU A 293 -20.97 -0.89 9.50
N ASP A 294 -22.02 -0.94 8.69
CA ASP A 294 -23.11 -1.92 8.79
C ASP A 294 -22.73 -3.33 8.29
N GLY A 295 -21.62 -3.45 7.56
CA GLY A 295 -21.18 -4.72 6.96
C GLY A 295 -22.11 -5.23 5.85
N HIS A 296 -22.94 -4.37 5.25
CA HIS A 296 -23.96 -4.78 4.28
C HIS A 296 -23.74 -4.22 2.87
N TYR A 297 -24.20 -4.97 1.87
CA TYR A 297 -24.19 -4.52 0.48
C TYR A 297 -25.40 -3.63 0.22
N ARG A 298 -25.18 -2.35 -0.06
CA ARG A 298 -26.22 -1.43 -0.55
C ARG A 298 -26.32 -1.47 -2.07
N MET A 299 -27.53 -1.47 -2.61
CA MET A 299 -27.74 -1.31 -4.05
C MET A 299 -27.50 0.16 -4.46
N ILE A 300 -26.88 0.38 -5.63
CA ILE A 300 -26.79 1.69 -6.26
C ILE A 300 -27.79 1.74 -7.43
N PRO A 301 -28.92 2.47 -7.29
CA PRO A 301 -29.94 2.51 -8.33
C PRO A 301 -29.40 3.09 -9.64
N PRO A 302 -29.72 2.52 -10.82
CA PRO A 302 -29.34 3.07 -12.13
C PRO A 302 -29.82 4.50 -12.41
N THR A 303 -30.77 5.01 -11.62
CA THR A 303 -31.32 6.38 -11.65
C THR A 303 -30.61 7.36 -10.71
N SER A 304 -29.58 6.92 -9.97
CA SER A 304 -28.82 7.76 -9.03
C SER A 304 -27.52 8.28 -9.64
N ASP A 305 -27.09 9.48 -9.25
CA ASP A 305 -25.80 10.05 -9.69
C ASP A 305 -24.61 9.13 -9.37
N GLU A 306 -24.68 8.40 -8.25
CA GLU A 306 -23.68 7.44 -7.82
C GLU A 306 -23.49 6.27 -8.80
N TYR A 307 -24.46 5.99 -9.68
CA TYR A 307 -24.32 4.93 -10.68
C TYR A 307 -23.21 5.22 -11.71
N GLN A 308 -22.76 6.48 -11.83
CA GLN A 308 -21.56 6.83 -12.59
C GLN A 308 -20.32 6.06 -12.10
N MET A 309 -20.19 5.85 -10.79
CA MET A 309 -19.12 5.02 -10.21
C MET A 309 -19.21 3.56 -10.68
N VAL A 310 -20.41 3.01 -10.78
CA VAL A 310 -20.63 1.62 -11.25
C VAL A 310 -20.19 1.49 -12.71
N THR A 311 -20.52 2.47 -13.56
CA THR A 311 -20.08 2.51 -14.97
C THR A 311 -18.56 2.63 -15.06
N ALA A 312 -17.95 3.62 -14.39
CA ALA A 312 -16.51 3.85 -14.42
C ALA A 312 -15.70 2.61 -13.94
N LEU A 313 -16.13 1.96 -12.86
CA LEU A 313 -15.48 0.75 -12.36
C LEU A 313 -15.66 -0.47 -13.27
N ARG A 314 -16.81 -0.61 -13.96
CA ARG A 314 -17.02 -1.65 -14.98
C ARG A 314 -16.11 -1.43 -16.19
N ASP A 315 -16.02 -0.20 -16.69
CA ASP A 315 -15.17 0.13 -17.84
C ASP A 315 -13.68 -0.02 -17.48
N TYR A 316 -13.25 0.42 -16.30
CA TYR A 316 -11.90 0.18 -15.80
C TYR A 316 -11.58 -1.32 -15.71
N ALA A 317 -12.43 -2.12 -15.07
CA ALA A 317 -12.21 -3.56 -14.91
C ALA A 317 -12.17 -4.30 -16.26
N LYS A 318 -12.89 -3.81 -17.27
CA LYS A 318 -12.88 -4.33 -18.64
C LYS A 318 -11.62 -3.91 -19.42
N GLN A 319 -11.19 -2.66 -19.30
CA GLN A 319 -10.00 -2.13 -19.98
C GLN A 319 -8.70 -2.70 -19.38
N TYR A 320 -8.65 -2.84 -18.05
CA TYR A 320 -7.50 -3.28 -17.28
C TYR A 320 -7.69 -4.72 -16.75
N ASP A 321 -8.39 -5.56 -17.51
CA ASP A 321 -8.76 -6.95 -17.20
C ASP A 321 -7.58 -7.76 -16.63
N THR A 322 -6.43 -7.80 -17.33
CA THR A 322 -5.22 -8.50 -16.85
C THR A 322 -4.71 -7.97 -15.51
N TRP A 323 -4.80 -6.66 -15.28
CA TRP A 323 -4.31 -6.03 -14.06
C TRP A 323 -5.21 -6.32 -12.86
N VAL A 324 -6.52 -6.11 -12.95
CA VAL A 324 -7.45 -6.41 -11.84
C VAL A 324 -7.50 -7.91 -11.52
N ASN A 325 -7.17 -8.76 -12.49
CA ASN A 325 -7.23 -10.22 -12.37
C ASN A 325 -5.87 -10.90 -12.06
N ARG A 326 -4.79 -10.14 -11.91
CA ARG A 326 -3.42 -10.67 -11.69
C ARG A 326 -3.32 -11.65 -10.50
N TYR A 327 -4.13 -11.46 -9.46
CA TYR A 327 -4.14 -12.30 -8.25
C TYR A 327 -4.53 -13.76 -8.48
N TYR A 328 -5.39 -14.05 -9.48
CA TYR A 328 -5.72 -15.43 -9.87
C TYR A 328 -5.03 -15.89 -11.16
N ARG A 329 -4.53 -14.97 -12.00
CA ARG A 329 -3.85 -15.31 -13.27
C ARG A 329 -2.35 -15.50 -13.14
N LEU A 330 -1.69 -14.72 -12.28
CA LEU A 330 -0.23 -14.65 -12.17
C LEU A 330 0.28 -15.12 -10.80
N TYR A 331 -0.43 -14.79 -9.72
CA TYR A 331 -0.01 -15.12 -8.35
C TYR A 331 -0.63 -16.42 -7.79
N ALA A 332 -1.51 -17.07 -8.55
CA ALA A 332 -2.07 -18.36 -8.16
C ALA A 332 -0.96 -19.43 -8.08
N PRO A 333 -1.07 -20.44 -7.19
CA PRO A 333 -0.11 -21.52 -7.12
C PRO A 333 -0.04 -22.26 -8.45
N LYS A 334 1.18 -22.52 -8.92
CA LYS A 334 1.41 -23.45 -10.03
C LYS A 334 1.12 -24.86 -9.52
N LYS A 335 0.28 -25.59 -10.25
CA LYS A 335 -0.05 -27.00 -10.01
C LYS A 335 1.09 -27.92 -10.43
#